data_AF-T0XY99-F1
#
_entry.id   AF-T0XY99-F1
#
_cell.length_a   1.000
_cell.length_b   1.000
_cell.length_c   1.000
_cell.angle_alpha   90.00
_cell.angle_beta   90.00
_cell.angle_gamma   90.00
#
_symmetry.space_group_name_H-M   'P 1'
#
loop_
_entity.id
_entity.type
_entity.pdbx_description
1 polymer ?
#
loop_
_entity_poly.entity_id
_entity_poly.type
_entity_poly.pdbx_seq_one_letter_code
_entity_poly.pdbx_strand_id
1 'polypeptide(L)'
;MNIFPVTGGELLFSLKTFAAALVALWIAFLWNLPQPYWAMLTVLIVAQPYTGMVRSKALYRFVGTLVGAGMAILLVPNLVNLPLLLVMALGLWIALCLYLSLIDGTPRSYAYILAGYTVALIGFPSVLHPGGIFGTALSRVEEVSLGILSTFVINELFFPRSAVSLYFGRASLLLERIRQLAEGIFSSLPGTKLLESTRGRLSVELVALSPLSLFASYDTGNQTRLKAIELLRYKMAHLLPVLSEIVRHLERIIEEYPEHQEASQRLLDQSRDCLKRSGSLPMPLFPDEGARGGRLMPGDLAVLNLSSRLREFCLILSDCIRLQTDQRIPETREEIPEEPPHRDHLLAALSAFAILLTIVSVSSFWILSEWPDGATATMMAAVATSFFASQDDPAPAIF
;
A
#
# COMPACT_ATOMS: atom_id res chain seq x y z
N MET A 1 4.71 -11.17 28.42
CA MET A 1 3.89 -9.96 28.23
C MET A 1 4.84 -8.81 27.94
N ASN A 2 5.26 -8.66 26.68
CA ASN A 2 6.17 -7.58 26.28
C ASN A 2 5.38 -6.29 26.20
N ILE A 3 5.61 -5.39 27.16
CA ILE A 3 5.08 -4.03 27.13
C ILE A 3 5.86 -3.32 26.01
N PHE A 4 5.28 -3.24 24.82
CA PHE A 4 5.85 -2.47 23.72
C PHE A 4 6.01 -1.02 24.19
N PRO A 5 7.18 -0.38 24.02
CA PRO A 5 7.36 1.00 24.40
C PRO A 5 6.48 1.87 23.49
N VAL A 6 5.38 2.39 24.04
CA VAL A 6 4.47 3.30 23.32
C VAL A 6 5.28 4.52 22.89
N THR A 7 5.42 4.70 21.59
CA THR A 7 6.17 5.82 21.04
C THR A 7 5.38 7.11 21.24
N GLY A 8 6.01 8.25 21.55
CA GLY A 8 5.28 9.52 21.76
C GLY A 8 4.39 9.94 20.58
N GLY A 9 4.71 9.47 19.37
CA GLY A 9 3.87 9.66 18.19
C GLY A 9 2.59 8.83 18.16
N GLU A 10 2.61 7.62 18.71
CA GLU A 10 1.45 6.73 18.80
C GLU A 10 0.47 7.26 19.86
N LEU A 11 0.99 7.73 20.99
CA LEU A 11 0.19 8.39 22.03
C LEU A 11 -0.52 9.63 21.47
N LEU A 12 0.22 10.48 20.75
CA LEU A 12 -0.34 11.67 20.11
C LEU A 12 -1.41 11.32 19.07
N PHE A 13 -1.21 10.26 18.27
CA PHE A 13 -2.19 9.80 17.29
C PHE A 13 -3.47 9.30 17.96
N SER A 14 -3.35 8.47 19.00
CA SER A 14 -4.49 7.96 19.76
C SER A 14 -5.28 9.09 20.41
N LEU A 15 -4.59 10.07 21.02
CA LEU A 15 -5.24 11.23 21.65
C LEU A 15 -5.99 12.10 20.64
N LYS A 16 -5.40 12.36 19.47
CA LYS A 16 -6.06 13.08 18.37
C LYS A 16 -7.32 12.36 17.89
N THR A 17 -7.20 11.05 17.66
CA THR A 17 -8.32 10.22 17.18
C THR A 17 -9.44 10.19 18.20
N PHE A 18 -9.10 10.08 19.49
CA PHE A 18 -10.05 10.14 20.59
C PHE A 18 -10.76 11.50 20.66
N ALA A 19 -10.02 12.61 20.58
CA ALA A 19 -10.59 13.95 20.56
C ALA A 19 -11.54 14.16 19.36
N ALA A 20 -11.13 13.73 18.16
CA ALA A 20 -11.97 13.80 16.96
C ALA A 20 -13.26 12.98 17.10
N ALA A 21 -13.17 11.78 17.68
CA ALA A 21 -14.31 10.91 17.92
C ALA A 21 -15.31 11.54 18.90
N LEU A 22 -14.81 12.15 20.00
CA LEU A 22 -15.65 12.84 20.97
C LEU A 22 -16.32 14.09 20.38
N VAL A 23 -15.60 14.89 19.60
CA VAL A 23 -16.16 16.08 18.92
C VAL A 23 -17.25 15.67 17.93
N ALA A 24 -17.00 14.63 17.11
CA ALA A 24 -18.00 14.11 16.19
C ALA A 24 -19.26 13.62 16.93
N LEU A 25 -19.08 12.86 18.01
CA LEU A 25 -20.18 12.35 18.81
C LEU A 25 -20.97 13.48 19.49
N TRP A 26 -20.28 14.47 20.05
CA TRP A 26 -20.88 15.62 20.70
C TRP A 26 -21.72 16.45 19.72
N ILE A 27 -21.21 16.75 18.53
CA ILE A 27 -21.96 17.48 17.50
C ILE A 27 -23.14 16.63 16.98
N ALA A 28 -22.96 15.31 16.84
CA ALA A 28 -24.05 14.42 16.42
C ALA A 28 -25.23 14.43 17.40
N PHE A 29 -24.95 14.48 18.71
CA PHE A 29 -25.99 14.65 19.73
C PHE A 29 -26.65 16.02 19.67
N LEU A 30 -25.89 17.10 19.40
CA LEU A 30 -26.45 18.44 19.25
C LEU A 30 -27.42 18.56 18.05
N TRP A 31 -27.12 17.86 16.96
CA TRP A 31 -27.98 17.81 15.77
C TRP A 31 -29.11 16.78 15.85
N ASN A 32 -29.18 16.02 16.96
CA ASN A 32 -30.17 14.97 17.17
C ASN A 32 -30.20 13.96 16.01
N LEU A 33 -29.02 13.59 15.50
CA LEU A 33 -28.90 12.60 14.43
C LEU A 33 -29.43 11.23 14.90
N PRO A 34 -30.10 10.46 14.03
CA PRO A 34 -30.75 9.21 14.44
C PRO A 34 -29.74 8.16 14.91
N GLN A 35 -28.52 8.13 14.36
CA GLN A 35 -27.50 7.16 14.72
C GLN A 35 -26.11 7.79 14.93
N PRO A 36 -25.90 8.50 16.05
CA PRO A 36 -24.68 9.29 16.31
C PRO A 36 -23.41 8.43 16.37
N TYR A 37 -23.53 7.13 16.66
CA TYR A 37 -22.41 6.20 16.68
C TYR A 37 -21.71 6.05 15.31
N TRP A 38 -22.39 6.31 14.19
CA TRP A 38 -21.77 6.23 12.85
C TRP A 38 -20.84 7.38 12.54
N ALA A 39 -21.10 8.55 13.12
CA ALA A 39 -20.17 9.67 13.02
C ALA A 39 -18.86 9.33 13.74
N MET A 40 -18.96 8.80 14.97
CA MET A 40 -17.80 8.32 15.74
C MET A 40 -17.07 7.18 15.01
N LEU A 41 -17.80 6.16 14.55
CA LEU A 41 -17.22 5.03 13.82
C LEU A 41 -16.52 5.47 12.53
N THR A 42 -17.06 6.48 11.83
CA THR A 42 -16.40 7.08 10.68
C THR A 42 -15.05 7.71 11.03
N VAL A 43 -14.95 8.43 12.16
CA VAL A 43 -13.66 8.95 12.64
C VAL A 43 -12.68 7.80 12.85
N LEU A 44 -13.08 6.73 13.54
CA LEU A 44 -12.20 5.60 13.82
C LEU A 44 -11.76 4.85 12.56
N ILE A 45 -12.65 4.70 11.56
CA ILE A 45 -12.31 4.05 10.30
C ILE A 45 -11.38 4.91 9.45
N VAL A 46 -11.61 6.22 9.42
CA VAL A 46 -10.84 7.17 8.59
C VAL A 46 -9.52 7.56 9.26
N ALA A 47 -9.41 7.41 10.59
CA ALA A 47 -8.20 7.67 11.34
C ALA A 47 -7.02 6.88 10.74
N GLN A 48 -6.04 7.63 10.28
CA GLN A 48 -4.77 7.12 9.79
C GLN A 48 -3.66 7.98 10.38
N PRO A 49 -2.48 7.41 10.67
CA PRO A 49 -1.40 8.16 11.30
C PRO A 49 -0.84 9.33 10.46
N TYR A 50 -1.29 9.48 9.20
CA TYR A 50 -0.72 10.41 8.22
C TYR A 50 -1.82 11.16 7.46
N THR A 51 -1.62 12.46 7.27
CA THR A 51 -2.64 13.39 6.78
C THR A 51 -3.07 13.09 5.34
N GLY A 52 -2.15 12.74 4.44
CA GLY A 52 -2.46 12.33 3.07
C GLY A 52 -3.36 11.09 2.99
N MET A 53 -3.15 10.11 3.87
CA MET A 53 -3.99 8.90 3.95
C MET A 53 -5.39 9.18 4.46
N VAL A 54 -5.50 10.05 5.47
CA VAL A 54 -6.79 10.51 5.98
C VAL A 54 -7.56 11.20 4.85
N ARG A 55 -6.92 12.10 4.09
CA ARG A 55 -7.54 12.84 2.97
C ARG A 55 -8.13 11.92 1.91
N SER A 56 -7.34 10.97 1.40
CA SER A 56 -7.80 10.05 0.38
C SER A 56 -8.92 9.15 0.89
N LYS A 57 -8.77 8.56 2.08
CA LYS A 57 -9.75 7.64 2.66
C LYS A 57 -11.06 8.36 3.00
N ALA A 58 -10.99 9.59 3.49
CA ALA A 58 -12.15 10.43 3.75
C ALA A 58 -12.92 10.77 2.45
N LEU A 59 -12.21 11.21 1.40
CA LEU A 59 -12.84 11.56 0.12
C LEU A 59 -13.55 10.34 -0.50
N TYR A 60 -12.88 9.20 -0.55
CA TYR A 60 -13.46 7.97 -1.08
C TYR A 60 -14.61 7.44 -0.22
N ARG A 61 -14.56 7.65 1.10
CA ARG A 61 -15.69 7.38 1.99
C ARG A 61 -16.89 8.27 1.65
N PHE A 62 -16.68 9.57 1.49
CA PHE A 62 -17.76 10.48 1.16
C PHE A 62 -18.40 10.14 -0.18
N VAL A 63 -17.60 9.94 -1.23
CA VAL A 63 -18.08 9.58 -2.57
C VAL A 63 -18.81 8.24 -2.57
N GLY A 64 -18.25 7.22 -1.93
CA GLY A 64 -18.90 5.91 -1.83
C GLY A 64 -20.23 5.97 -1.08
N THR A 65 -20.32 6.75 0.00
CA THR A 65 -21.57 6.90 0.75
C THR A 65 -22.62 7.62 -0.07
N LEU A 66 -22.25 8.66 -0.83
CA LEU A 66 -23.18 9.35 -1.73
C LEU A 66 -23.72 8.44 -2.84
N VAL A 67 -22.83 7.71 -3.52
CA VAL A 67 -23.22 6.79 -4.59
C VAL A 67 -24.11 5.68 -4.03
N GLY A 68 -23.75 5.11 -2.88
CA GLY A 68 -24.53 4.06 -2.25
C GLY A 68 -25.89 4.54 -1.74
N ALA A 69 -25.95 5.72 -1.11
CA ALA A 69 -27.20 6.34 -0.70
C ALA A 69 -28.11 6.62 -1.90
N GLY A 70 -27.56 7.17 -2.99
CA GLY A 70 -28.31 7.43 -4.22
C GLY A 70 -28.87 6.16 -4.84
N MET A 71 -28.08 5.08 -4.90
CA MET A 71 -28.55 3.79 -5.43
C MET A 71 -29.60 3.13 -4.54
N ALA A 72 -29.51 3.27 -3.21
CA ALA A 72 -30.56 2.78 -2.30
C ALA A 72 -31.89 3.51 -2.52
N ILE A 73 -31.85 4.85 -2.65
CA ILE A 73 -33.02 5.69 -2.94
C ILE A 73 -33.60 5.34 -4.32
N LEU A 74 -32.77 4.98 -5.30
CA LEU A 74 -33.22 4.58 -6.63
C LEU A 74 -33.86 3.19 -6.64
N LEU A 75 -33.24 2.20 -5.99
CA LEU A 75 -33.66 0.81 -6.12
C LEU A 75 -34.84 0.47 -5.20
N VAL A 76 -34.79 0.86 -3.91
CA VAL A 76 -35.75 0.34 -2.92
C VAL A 76 -37.18 0.81 -3.19
N PRO A 77 -37.50 2.11 -3.33
CA PRO A 77 -38.87 2.55 -3.56
C PRO A 77 -39.49 2.00 -4.85
N ASN A 78 -38.67 1.83 -5.90
CA ASN A 78 -39.14 1.38 -7.21
C ASN A 78 -39.35 -0.14 -7.26
N LEU A 79 -38.57 -0.93 -6.50
CA LEU A 79 -38.59 -2.39 -6.57
C LEU A 79 -39.18 -3.07 -5.31
N VAL A 80 -39.56 -2.32 -4.26
CA VAL A 80 -40.07 -2.91 -2.99
C VAL A 80 -41.27 -3.84 -3.18
N ASN A 81 -42.11 -3.59 -4.17
CA ASN A 81 -43.29 -4.42 -4.48
C ASN A 81 -42.92 -5.77 -5.11
N LEU A 82 -41.66 -5.96 -5.54
CA LEU A 82 -41.14 -7.18 -6.17
C LEU A 82 -39.90 -7.66 -5.38
N PRO A 83 -40.07 -8.33 -4.22
CA PRO A 83 -38.96 -8.66 -3.32
C PRO A 83 -37.81 -9.43 -4.00
N LEU A 84 -38.15 -10.38 -4.88
CA LEU A 84 -37.14 -11.17 -5.61
C LEU A 84 -36.30 -10.29 -6.56
N LEU A 85 -36.94 -9.33 -7.24
CA LEU A 85 -36.25 -8.42 -8.13
C LEU A 85 -35.40 -7.42 -7.35
N LEU A 86 -35.88 -6.94 -6.20
CA LEU A 86 -35.13 -6.05 -5.31
C LEU A 86 -33.86 -6.72 -4.80
N VAL A 87 -33.96 -7.96 -4.29
CA VAL A 87 -32.80 -8.74 -3.81
C VAL A 87 -31.79 -8.94 -4.92
N MET A 88 -32.23 -9.30 -6.13
CA MET A 88 -31.34 -9.45 -7.28
C MET A 88 -30.68 -8.13 -7.68
N ALA A 89 -31.41 -7.02 -7.69
CA ALA A 89 -30.87 -5.71 -8.05
C ALA A 89 -29.83 -5.21 -7.03
N LEU A 90 -30.13 -5.32 -5.73
CA LEU A 90 -29.18 -4.96 -4.66
C LEU A 90 -27.95 -5.89 -4.69
N GLY A 91 -28.17 -7.20 -4.84
CA GLY A 91 -27.10 -8.19 -4.93
C GLY A 91 -26.17 -7.95 -6.11
N LEU A 92 -26.72 -7.67 -7.30
CA LEU A 92 -25.94 -7.37 -8.50
C LEU A 92 -25.14 -6.06 -8.35
N TRP A 93 -25.73 -5.04 -7.74
CA TRP A 93 -25.03 -3.80 -7.45
C TRP A 93 -23.85 -4.02 -6.49
N ILE A 94 -24.06 -4.77 -5.40
CA ILE A 94 -23.03 -5.08 -4.42
C ILE A 94 -21.93 -5.94 -5.05
N ALA A 95 -22.28 -6.95 -5.85
CA ALA A 95 -21.35 -7.79 -6.59
C ALA A 95 -20.51 -6.99 -7.59
N LEU A 96 -21.13 -6.07 -8.34
CA LEU A 96 -20.43 -5.17 -9.26
C LEU A 96 -19.45 -4.26 -8.53
N CYS A 97 -19.88 -3.67 -7.42
CA CYS A 97 -19.02 -2.84 -6.57
C CYS A 97 -17.81 -3.62 -6.03
N LEU A 98 -18.02 -4.87 -5.59
CA LEU A 98 -16.95 -5.74 -5.13
C LEU A 98 -15.98 -6.10 -6.26
N TYR A 99 -16.50 -6.46 -7.44
CA TYR A 99 -15.70 -6.76 -8.62
C TYR A 99 -14.78 -5.59 -9.00
N LEU A 100 -15.34 -4.38 -9.11
CA LEU A 100 -14.58 -3.16 -9.41
C LEU A 100 -13.54 -2.87 -8.32
N SER A 101 -13.90 -3.06 -7.06
CA SER A 101 -12.99 -2.86 -5.94
C SER A 101 -11.80 -3.82 -5.94
N LEU A 102 -11.99 -5.07 -6.34
CA LEU A 102 -10.90 -6.06 -6.36
C LEU A 102 -9.94 -5.86 -7.54
N ILE A 103 -10.44 -5.31 -8.65
CA ILE A 103 -9.61 -5.00 -9.83
C ILE A 103 -8.84 -3.69 -9.66
N ASP A 104 -9.43 -2.72 -8.97
CA ASP A 104 -8.76 -1.45 -8.71
C ASP A 104 -7.72 -1.59 -7.58
N GLY A 105 -6.46 -1.89 -7.94
CA GLY A 105 -5.31 -1.91 -7.02
C GLY A 105 -4.91 -0.54 -6.46
N THR A 106 -5.77 0.48 -6.58
CA THR A 106 -5.53 1.85 -6.08
C THR A 106 -6.45 2.16 -4.90
N PRO A 107 -6.24 3.24 -4.13
CA PRO A 107 -7.10 3.60 -2.99
C PRO A 107 -8.55 3.92 -3.37
N ARG A 108 -8.85 4.02 -4.68
CA ARG A 108 -10.22 4.16 -5.21
C ARG A 108 -11.09 2.95 -4.96
N SER A 109 -10.50 1.74 -4.85
CA SER A 109 -11.21 0.50 -4.48
C SER A 109 -12.12 0.68 -3.28
N TYR A 110 -11.63 1.41 -2.29
CA TYR A 110 -12.37 1.73 -1.08
C TYR A 110 -13.72 2.40 -1.37
N ALA A 111 -13.82 3.31 -2.34
CA ALA A 111 -15.08 3.96 -2.70
C ALA A 111 -16.12 2.96 -3.24
N TYR A 112 -15.69 1.96 -4.03
CA TYR A 112 -16.59 0.95 -4.58
C TYR A 112 -17.10 -0.02 -3.51
N ILE A 113 -16.21 -0.57 -2.67
CA ILE A 113 -16.64 -1.37 -1.49
C ILE A 113 -17.65 -0.58 -0.66
N LEU A 114 -17.37 0.71 -0.47
CA LEU A 114 -18.21 1.58 0.34
C LEU A 114 -19.59 1.84 -0.25
N ALA A 115 -19.66 2.03 -1.57
CA ALA A 115 -20.91 2.15 -2.30
C ALA A 115 -21.76 0.88 -2.19
N GLY A 116 -21.12 -0.30 -2.28
CA GLY A 116 -21.79 -1.60 -2.12
C GLY A 116 -22.38 -1.77 -0.71
N TYR A 117 -21.55 -1.67 0.33
CA TYR A 117 -22.04 -1.87 1.69
C TYR A 117 -23.06 -0.80 2.12
N THR A 118 -22.91 0.45 1.66
CA THR A 118 -23.84 1.54 2.03
C THR A 118 -25.23 1.27 1.49
N VAL A 119 -25.33 0.74 0.27
CA VAL A 119 -26.61 0.26 -0.28
C VAL A 119 -27.21 -0.84 0.58
N ALA A 120 -26.41 -1.78 1.08
CA ALA A 120 -26.91 -2.83 1.97
C ALA A 120 -27.40 -2.26 3.32
N LEU A 121 -26.65 -1.34 3.93
CA LEU A 121 -26.96 -0.73 5.22
C LEU A 121 -28.24 0.12 5.20
N ILE A 122 -28.49 0.82 4.09
CA ILE A 122 -29.71 1.64 3.94
C ILE A 122 -30.85 0.78 3.39
N GLY A 123 -30.54 -0.07 2.41
CA GLY A 123 -31.53 -0.74 1.58
C GLY A 123 -32.32 -1.80 2.33
N PHE A 124 -31.65 -2.81 2.92
CA PHE A 124 -32.33 -3.94 3.56
C PHE A 124 -33.21 -3.53 4.75
N PRO A 125 -32.77 -2.65 5.69
CA PRO A 125 -33.63 -2.22 6.79
C PRO A 125 -34.82 -1.37 6.32
N SER A 126 -34.69 -0.65 5.20
CA SER A 126 -35.74 0.24 4.69
C SER A 126 -36.85 -0.47 3.90
N VAL A 127 -36.72 -1.77 3.64
CA VAL A 127 -37.73 -2.55 2.89
C VAL A 127 -39.09 -2.56 3.60
N LEU A 128 -39.09 -2.59 4.94
CA LEU A 128 -40.31 -2.59 5.75
C LEU A 128 -41.00 -1.21 5.80
N HIS A 129 -40.23 -0.13 5.62
CA HIS A 129 -40.70 1.25 5.71
C HIS A 129 -40.10 2.12 4.58
N PRO A 130 -40.48 1.89 3.30
CA PRO A 130 -39.85 2.54 2.15
C PRO A 130 -40.04 4.05 2.11
N GLY A 131 -41.10 4.58 2.74
CA GLY A 131 -41.37 6.03 2.77
C GLY A 131 -40.33 6.85 3.55
N GLY A 132 -39.56 6.21 4.44
CA GLY A 132 -38.51 6.87 5.24
C GLY A 132 -37.12 6.86 4.63
N ILE A 133 -36.91 6.17 3.50
CA ILE A 133 -35.56 5.87 3.00
C ILE A 133 -34.74 7.12 2.68
N PHE A 134 -35.37 8.18 2.17
CA PHE A 134 -34.67 9.44 1.88
C PHE A 134 -34.11 10.06 3.16
N GLY A 135 -34.86 10.04 4.25
CA GLY A 135 -34.41 10.52 5.55
C GLY A 135 -33.26 9.69 6.11
N THR A 136 -33.36 8.36 6.02
CA THR A 136 -32.28 7.45 6.45
C THR A 136 -31.01 7.60 5.61
N ALA A 137 -31.15 7.82 4.30
CA ALA A 137 -30.04 8.05 3.41
C ALA A 137 -29.37 9.41 3.67
N LEU A 138 -30.16 10.46 3.88
CA LEU A 138 -29.67 11.79 4.22
C LEU A 138 -28.93 11.78 5.56
N SER A 139 -29.52 11.18 6.60
CA SER A 139 -28.86 11.10 7.92
C SER A 139 -27.53 10.36 7.83
N ARG A 140 -27.42 9.34 6.98
CA ARG A 140 -26.15 8.64 6.74
C ARG A 140 -25.09 9.51 6.11
N VAL A 141 -25.46 10.30 5.11
CA VAL A 141 -24.52 11.25 4.47
C VAL A 141 -24.08 12.30 5.48
N GLU A 142 -24.99 12.82 6.31
CA GLU A 142 -24.69 13.79 7.36
C GLU A 142 -23.75 13.21 8.43
N GLU A 143 -24.05 12.01 8.96
CA GLU A 143 -23.23 11.33 9.97
C GLU A 143 -21.81 11.04 9.47
N VAL A 144 -21.68 10.55 8.23
CA VAL A 144 -20.37 10.29 7.61
C VAL A 144 -19.61 11.60 7.37
N SER A 145 -20.29 12.63 6.87
CA SER A 145 -19.69 13.96 6.64
C SER A 145 -19.20 14.58 7.94
N LEU A 146 -19.98 14.48 9.01
CA LEU A 146 -19.63 14.99 10.33
C LEU A 146 -18.35 14.32 10.87
N GLY A 147 -18.26 12.99 10.77
CA GLY A 147 -17.07 12.25 11.17
C GLY A 147 -15.83 12.68 10.37
N ILE A 148 -15.98 12.85 9.05
CA ILE A 148 -14.91 13.31 8.17
C ILE A 148 -14.45 14.73 8.54
N LEU A 149 -15.38 15.67 8.68
CA LEU A 149 -15.08 17.06 9.04
C LEU A 149 -14.37 17.15 10.40
N SER A 150 -14.87 16.43 11.40
CA SER A 150 -14.26 16.39 12.74
C SER A 150 -12.83 15.84 12.70
N THR A 151 -12.60 14.80 11.89
CA THR A 151 -11.26 14.23 11.68
C THR A 151 -10.32 15.23 11.01
N PHE A 152 -10.79 16.00 10.02
CA PHE A 152 -9.98 17.04 9.38
C PHE A 152 -9.62 18.17 10.32
N VAL A 153 -10.60 18.73 11.03
CA VAL A 153 -10.41 19.85 11.96
C VAL A 153 -9.34 19.51 13.00
N ILE A 154 -9.44 18.32 13.63
CA ILE A 154 -8.45 17.91 14.64
C ILE A 154 -7.08 17.61 14.02
N ASN A 155 -7.02 16.99 12.84
CA ASN A 155 -5.74 16.71 12.19
C ASN A 155 -5.03 17.97 11.68
N GLU A 156 -5.77 19.01 11.33
CA GLU A 156 -5.22 20.31 10.94
C GLU A 156 -4.78 21.12 12.16
N LEU A 157 -5.55 21.09 13.26
CA LEU A 157 -5.21 21.81 14.49
C LEU A 157 -3.96 21.26 15.18
N PHE A 158 -3.75 19.93 15.13
CA PHE A 158 -2.64 19.28 15.81
C PHE A 158 -1.65 18.69 14.80
N PHE A 159 -0.66 19.48 14.35
CA PHE A 159 0.55 19.10 13.59
C PHE A 159 0.37 17.99 12.52
N PRO A 160 0.27 18.34 11.22
CA PRO A 160 0.23 17.36 10.14
C PRO A 160 1.55 16.59 10.04
N ARG A 161 1.48 15.26 10.05
CA ARG A 161 2.64 14.39 9.76
C ARG A 161 2.60 14.01 8.29
N SER A 162 3.61 14.42 7.53
CA SER A 162 3.69 14.10 6.11
C SER A 162 4.11 12.64 5.91
N ALA A 163 3.42 11.94 5.01
CA ALA A 163 3.79 10.60 4.57
C ALA A 163 5.12 10.63 3.79
N VAL A 164 5.41 11.75 3.13
CA VAL A 164 6.65 11.99 2.38
C VAL A 164 7.88 11.94 3.28
N SER A 165 7.87 12.67 4.40
CA SER A 165 9.00 12.69 5.34
C SER A 165 9.27 11.31 5.92
N LEU A 166 8.22 10.51 6.16
CA LEU A 166 8.39 9.15 6.63
C LEU A 166 8.95 8.24 5.54
N TYR A 167 8.46 8.34 4.30
CA TYR A 167 8.97 7.55 3.18
C TYR A 167 10.48 7.76 3.04
N PHE A 168 10.93 9.02 2.95
CA PHE A 168 12.35 9.33 2.84
C PHE A 168 13.14 8.90 4.09
N GLY A 169 12.58 9.02 5.30
CA GLY A 169 13.21 8.55 6.53
C GLY A 169 13.33 7.02 6.64
N ARG A 170 12.35 6.26 6.13
CA ARG A 170 12.47 4.80 6.05
C ARG A 170 13.41 4.37 4.92
N ALA A 171 13.35 5.06 3.78
CA ALA A 171 14.27 4.82 2.67
C ALA A 171 15.72 5.06 3.08
N SER A 172 16.03 6.08 3.90
CA SER A 172 17.41 6.34 4.36
C SER A 172 17.92 5.22 5.24
N LEU A 173 17.09 4.71 6.15
CA LEU A 173 17.45 3.59 7.01
C LEU A 173 17.69 2.31 6.19
N LEU A 174 16.86 2.05 5.18
CA LEU A 174 17.01 0.89 4.31
C LEU A 174 18.26 1.01 3.42
N LEU A 175 18.52 2.19 2.85
CA LEU A 175 19.75 2.46 2.08
C LEU A 175 21.01 2.28 2.95
N GLU A 176 20.98 2.78 4.18
CA GLU A 176 22.09 2.63 5.12
C GLU A 176 22.34 1.15 5.47
N ARG A 177 21.29 0.35 5.62
CA ARG A 177 21.43 -1.11 5.82
C ARG A 177 21.98 -1.83 4.59
N ILE A 178 21.55 -1.44 3.39
CA ILE A 178 22.10 -1.99 2.14
C ILE A 178 23.59 -1.62 2.03
N ARG A 179 23.96 -0.39 2.39
CA ARG A 179 25.36 0.07 2.43
C ARG A 179 26.19 -0.77 3.40
N GLN A 180 25.71 -0.98 4.62
CA GLN A 180 26.37 -1.82 5.63
C GLN A 180 26.50 -3.28 5.18
N LEU A 181 25.48 -3.84 4.52
CA LEU A 181 25.54 -5.18 3.95
C LEU A 181 26.61 -5.27 2.85
N ALA A 182 26.65 -4.30 1.94
CA ALA A 182 27.65 -4.25 0.88
C ALA A 182 29.07 -4.10 1.46
N GLU A 183 29.26 -3.24 2.46
CA GLU A 183 30.53 -3.10 3.18
C GLU A 183 30.95 -4.43 3.84
N GLY A 184 30.03 -5.16 4.45
CA GLY A 184 30.29 -6.48 5.05
C GLY A 184 30.62 -7.58 4.03
N ILE A 185 30.01 -7.55 2.85
CA ILE A 185 30.31 -8.49 1.75
C ILE A 185 31.68 -8.18 1.15
N PHE A 186 31.99 -6.90 0.94
CA PHE A 186 33.31 -6.51 0.41
C PHE A 186 34.38 -6.76 1.48
N SER A 187 34.01 -6.54 2.74
CA SER A 187 34.48 -7.05 4.03
C SER A 187 35.25 -8.35 4.08
N SER A 188 34.47 -9.40 3.94
CA SER A 188 34.78 -10.75 4.39
C SER A 188 34.17 -11.72 3.38
N LEU A 189 35.03 -12.53 2.77
CA LEU A 189 34.63 -13.63 1.91
C LEU A 189 34.52 -14.91 2.75
N PRO A 190 33.53 -15.78 2.53
CA PRO A 190 32.44 -15.71 1.54
C PRO A 190 31.21 -14.92 2.02
N GLY A 191 30.68 -14.04 1.16
CA GLY A 191 29.56 -13.14 1.47
C GLY A 191 28.16 -13.76 1.37
N THR A 192 28.02 -15.01 0.94
CA THR A 192 26.73 -15.70 0.73
C THR A 192 25.90 -15.83 2.00
N LYS A 193 26.47 -16.33 3.09
CA LYS A 193 25.75 -16.52 4.36
C LYS A 193 25.19 -15.21 4.91
N LEU A 194 25.94 -14.12 4.76
CA LEU A 194 25.52 -12.78 5.18
C LEU A 194 24.38 -12.25 4.30
N LEU A 195 24.47 -12.46 2.99
CA LEU A 195 23.42 -12.07 2.04
C LEU A 195 22.14 -12.87 2.27
N GLU A 196 22.20 -14.20 2.38
CA GLU A 196 21.03 -15.06 2.57
C GLU A 196 20.28 -14.75 3.87
N SER A 197 21.01 -14.54 4.97
CA SER A 197 20.42 -14.18 6.26
C SER A 197 19.74 -12.81 6.28
N THR A 198 20.19 -11.87 5.43
CA THR A 198 19.70 -10.48 5.43
C THR A 198 18.70 -10.20 4.31
N ARG A 199 18.75 -10.95 3.20
CA ARG A 199 17.94 -10.76 1.99
C ARG A 199 16.44 -10.79 2.28
N GLY A 200 15.97 -11.78 3.05
CA GLY A 200 14.56 -11.90 3.39
C GLY A 200 14.04 -10.65 4.12
N ARG A 201 14.79 -10.19 5.12
CA ARG A 201 14.45 -8.99 5.91
C ARG A 201 14.43 -7.71 5.07
N LEU A 202 15.41 -7.51 4.19
CA LEU A 202 15.47 -6.34 3.30
C LEU A 202 14.35 -6.37 2.27
N SER A 203 14.00 -7.54 1.75
CA SER A 203 12.89 -7.69 0.79
C SER A 203 11.56 -7.31 1.46
N VAL A 204 11.33 -7.74 2.71
CA VAL A 204 10.14 -7.34 3.48
C VAL A 204 10.12 -5.82 3.73
N GLU A 205 11.24 -5.23 4.12
CA GLU A 205 11.33 -3.77 4.35
C GLU A 205 11.10 -2.96 3.07
N LEU A 206 11.62 -3.43 1.93
CA LEU A 206 11.40 -2.83 0.61
C LEU A 206 9.94 -2.92 0.18
N VAL A 207 9.29 -4.08 0.38
CA VAL A 207 7.85 -4.25 0.10
C VAL A 207 7.01 -3.33 0.98
N ALA A 208 7.42 -3.10 2.24
CA ALA A 208 6.74 -2.18 3.15
C ALA A 208 6.82 -0.70 2.71
N LEU A 209 7.74 -0.32 1.80
CA LEU A 209 7.79 1.02 1.20
C LEU A 209 6.74 1.23 0.10
N SER A 210 6.26 0.15 -0.55
CA SER A 210 5.27 0.23 -1.63
C SER A 210 3.98 0.94 -1.21
N PRO A 211 3.28 0.58 -0.12
CA PRO A 211 2.08 1.30 0.30
C PRO A 211 2.36 2.77 0.63
N LEU A 212 3.54 3.09 1.21
CA LEU A 212 3.91 4.47 1.52
C LEU A 212 4.08 5.34 0.27
N SER A 213 4.59 4.77 -0.83
CA SER A 213 4.70 5.50 -2.12
C SER A 213 3.33 5.90 -2.67
N LEU A 214 2.36 4.99 -2.59
CA LEU A 214 0.97 5.24 -2.99
C LEU A 214 0.36 6.36 -2.17
N PHE A 215 0.59 6.39 -0.85
CA PHE A 215 0.05 7.44 0.03
C PHE A 215 0.78 8.78 -0.09
N ALA A 216 2.07 8.78 -0.44
CA ALA A 216 2.79 10.01 -0.75
C ALA A 216 2.16 10.76 -1.93
N SER A 217 1.56 10.05 -2.89
CA SER A 217 0.79 10.63 -4.02
C SER A 217 -0.40 11.49 -3.59
N TYR A 218 -1.01 11.16 -2.45
CA TYR A 218 -2.12 11.92 -1.88
C TYR A 218 -1.68 13.04 -0.93
N ASP A 219 -0.43 13.01 -0.46
CA ASP A 219 0.14 14.01 0.43
C ASP A 219 0.81 15.16 -0.34
N THR A 220 1.34 14.88 -1.54
CA THR A 220 2.02 15.88 -2.38
C THR A 220 1.29 16.05 -3.71
N GLY A 221 0.76 17.25 -3.99
CA GLY A 221 0.31 17.62 -5.34
C GLY A 221 1.45 17.79 -6.37
N ASN A 222 2.70 17.57 -5.95
CA ASN A 222 3.89 17.78 -6.77
C ASN A 222 4.31 16.47 -7.47
N GLN A 223 3.88 16.32 -8.72
CA GLN A 223 4.17 15.16 -9.58
C GLN A 223 5.67 14.82 -9.66
N THR A 224 6.55 15.83 -9.63
CA THR A 224 8.01 15.62 -9.65
C THR A 224 8.52 14.86 -8.44
N ARG A 225 7.94 15.08 -7.26
CA ARG A 225 8.33 14.40 -6.02
C ARG A 225 7.84 12.95 -5.97
N LEU A 226 6.68 12.69 -6.59
CA LEU A 226 6.10 11.35 -6.69
C LEU A 226 6.92 10.46 -7.61
N LYS A 227 7.29 10.98 -8.78
CA LYS A 227 8.21 10.29 -9.68
C LYS A 227 9.58 10.05 -9.04
N ALA A 228 10.08 10.97 -8.20
CA ALA A 228 11.32 10.75 -7.45
C ALA A 228 11.19 9.60 -6.43
N ILE A 229 10.03 9.46 -5.77
CA ILE A 229 9.72 8.34 -4.86
C ILE A 229 9.63 7.03 -5.64
N GLU A 230 8.96 7.01 -6.78
CA GLU A 230 8.84 5.82 -7.64
C GLU A 230 10.20 5.37 -8.18
N LEU A 231 11.00 6.32 -8.68
CA LEU A 231 12.35 6.06 -9.17
C LEU A 231 13.28 5.57 -8.05
N LEU A 232 13.19 6.17 -6.85
CA LEU A 232 13.96 5.71 -5.70
C LEU A 232 13.59 4.26 -5.32
N ARG A 233 12.29 3.94 -5.27
CA ARG A 233 11.81 2.57 -5.01
C ARG A 233 12.35 1.58 -6.05
N TYR A 234 12.26 1.94 -7.33
CA TYR A 234 12.75 1.12 -8.43
C TYR A 234 14.26 0.85 -8.31
N LYS A 235 15.07 1.90 -8.14
CA LYS A 235 16.52 1.77 -7.97
C LYS A 235 16.90 0.97 -6.72
N MET A 236 16.19 1.16 -5.61
CA MET A 236 16.39 0.36 -4.39
C MET A 236 16.06 -1.12 -4.59
N ALA A 237 15.04 -1.44 -5.39
CA ALA A 237 14.70 -2.82 -5.73
C ALA A 237 15.79 -3.50 -6.57
N HIS A 238 16.50 -2.73 -7.41
CA HIS A 238 17.57 -3.24 -8.26
C HIS A 238 18.90 -3.47 -7.50
N LEU A 239 19.12 -2.82 -6.36
CA LEU A 239 20.35 -2.99 -5.56
C LEU A 239 20.53 -4.44 -5.06
N LEU A 240 19.45 -5.12 -4.66
CA LEU A 240 19.53 -6.45 -4.04
C LEU A 240 19.88 -7.56 -5.06
N PRO A 241 19.29 -7.58 -6.27
CA PRO A 241 19.76 -8.45 -7.37
C PRO A 241 21.22 -8.21 -7.75
N VAL A 242 21.64 -6.94 -7.94
CA VAL A 242 23.02 -6.62 -8.32
C VAL A 242 24.01 -7.09 -7.25
N LEU A 243 23.70 -6.91 -5.96
CA LEU A 243 24.52 -7.42 -4.86
C LEU A 243 24.60 -8.95 -4.87
N SER A 244 23.50 -9.63 -5.21
CA SER A 244 23.48 -11.09 -5.36
C SER A 244 24.35 -11.56 -6.52
N GLU A 245 24.37 -10.84 -7.63
CA GLU A 245 25.26 -11.12 -8.76
C GLU A 245 26.73 -10.93 -8.39
N ILE A 246 27.07 -9.85 -7.65
CA ILE A 246 28.43 -9.59 -7.17
C ILE A 246 28.93 -10.75 -6.30
N VAL A 247 28.12 -11.20 -5.34
CA VAL A 247 28.49 -12.33 -4.46
C VAL A 247 28.77 -13.60 -5.27
N ARG A 248 27.90 -13.96 -6.23
CA ARG A 248 28.13 -15.14 -7.09
C ARG A 248 29.41 -15.03 -7.92
N HIS A 249 29.70 -13.85 -8.47
CA HIS A 249 30.93 -13.65 -9.25
C HIS A 249 32.18 -13.74 -8.37
N LEU A 250 32.12 -13.22 -7.13
CA LEU A 250 33.23 -13.33 -6.18
C LEU A 250 33.50 -14.79 -5.79
N GLU A 251 32.48 -15.56 -5.48
CA GLU A 251 32.64 -16.99 -5.16
C GLU A 251 33.24 -17.76 -6.33
N ARG A 252 32.74 -17.51 -7.55
CA ARG A 252 33.28 -18.12 -8.76
C ARG A 252 34.76 -17.79 -8.97
N ILE A 253 35.18 -16.55 -8.75
CA ILE A 253 36.60 -16.17 -8.87
C ILE A 253 37.46 -16.88 -7.83
N ILE A 254 36.96 -17.05 -6.60
CA ILE A 254 37.69 -17.73 -5.52
C ILE A 254 37.82 -19.24 -5.80
N GLU A 255 36.79 -19.87 -6.35
CA GLU A 255 36.76 -21.30 -6.63
C GLU A 255 37.49 -21.68 -7.93
N GLU A 256 37.29 -20.91 -9.00
CA GLU A 256 37.77 -21.26 -10.35
C GLU A 256 39.08 -20.54 -10.74
N TYR A 257 39.40 -19.38 -10.15
CA TYR A 257 40.48 -18.49 -10.62
C TYR A 257 41.30 -17.85 -9.47
N PRO A 258 41.99 -18.66 -8.64
CA PRO A 258 42.74 -18.16 -7.49
C PRO A 258 43.84 -17.15 -7.85
N GLU A 259 44.43 -17.23 -9.05
CA GLU A 259 45.42 -16.23 -9.53
C GLU A 259 44.86 -14.80 -9.64
N HIS A 260 43.54 -14.63 -9.74
CA HIS A 260 42.87 -13.34 -9.86
C HIS A 260 42.30 -12.81 -8.54
N GLN A 261 42.55 -13.50 -7.42
CA GLN A 261 42.04 -13.12 -6.09
C GLN A 261 42.60 -11.77 -5.59
N GLU A 262 43.88 -11.46 -5.85
CA GLU A 262 44.44 -10.16 -5.47
C GLU A 262 43.82 -9.01 -6.28
N ALA A 263 43.54 -9.23 -7.56
CA ALA A 263 42.93 -8.23 -8.43
C ALA A 263 41.47 -7.95 -8.00
N SER A 264 40.71 -8.99 -7.63
CA SER A 264 39.35 -8.82 -7.11
C SER A 264 39.34 -8.13 -5.74
N GLN A 265 40.28 -8.42 -4.85
CA GLN A 265 40.43 -7.71 -3.57
C GLN A 265 40.71 -6.21 -3.75
N ARG A 266 41.60 -5.83 -4.69
CA ARG A 266 41.85 -4.40 -4.99
C ARG A 266 40.60 -3.68 -5.48
N LEU A 267 39.78 -4.33 -6.32
CA LEU A 267 38.51 -3.78 -6.78
C LEU A 267 37.49 -3.63 -5.65
N LEU A 268 37.44 -4.58 -4.72
CA LEU A 268 36.59 -4.50 -3.54
C LEU A 268 36.99 -3.34 -2.62
N ASP A 269 38.29 -3.12 -2.40
CA ASP A 269 38.78 -2.01 -1.59
C ASP A 269 38.47 -0.65 -2.23
N GLN A 270 38.67 -0.51 -3.54
CA GLN A 270 38.25 0.69 -4.28
C GLN A 270 36.73 0.94 -4.17
N SER A 271 35.93 -0.13 -4.20
CA SER A 271 34.48 -0.04 -4.07
C SER A 271 34.04 0.36 -2.66
N ARG A 272 34.75 -0.10 -1.62
CA ARG A 272 34.52 0.35 -0.23
C ARG A 272 34.82 1.84 -0.05
N ASP A 273 35.89 2.34 -0.66
CA ASP A 273 36.21 3.76 -0.58
C ASP A 273 35.15 4.62 -1.30
N CYS A 274 34.57 4.09 -2.38
CA CYS A 274 33.44 4.72 -3.05
C CYS A 274 32.18 4.77 -2.17
N LEU A 275 31.86 3.68 -1.47
CA LEU A 275 30.74 3.59 -0.53
C LEU A 275 30.83 4.65 0.57
N LYS A 276 32.03 4.89 1.11
CA LYS A 276 32.28 5.88 2.17
C LYS A 276 32.16 7.33 1.72
N ARG A 277 32.56 7.64 0.49
CA ARG A 277 32.55 9.02 -0.03
C ARG A 277 31.19 9.46 -0.58
N SER A 278 30.20 8.55 -0.64
CA SER A 278 28.91 8.78 -1.30
C SER A 278 29.07 9.40 -2.71
N GLY A 279 30.10 8.97 -3.43
CA GLY A 279 30.49 9.48 -4.74
C GLY A 279 30.32 8.43 -5.84
N SER A 280 30.65 8.81 -7.07
CA SER A 280 30.78 7.88 -8.20
C SER A 280 32.14 7.19 -8.14
N LEU A 281 32.20 5.87 -8.38
CA LEU A 281 33.48 5.21 -8.66
C LEU A 281 34.11 5.90 -9.87
N PRO A 282 35.40 6.29 -9.81
CA PRO A 282 36.16 6.55 -11.02
C PRO A 282 36.00 5.35 -11.95
N MET A 283 35.77 5.59 -13.24
CA MET A 283 35.80 4.52 -14.24
C MET A 283 37.12 3.77 -14.05
N PRO A 284 37.13 2.42 -13.90
CA PRO A 284 38.39 1.71 -13.81
C PRO A 284 39.18 2.02 -15.09
N LEU A 285 40.29 2.75 -14.92
CA LEU A 285 41.26 2.97 -15.96
C LEU A 285 42.00 1.65 -16.11
N PHE A 286 41.65 0.90 -17.15
CA PHE A 286 42.36 -0.32 -17.48
C PHE A 286 43.79 0.02 -17.90
N PRO A 287 44.78 -0.82 -17.56
CA PRO A 287 46.11 -0.73 -18.16
C PRO A 287 45.96 -0.88 -19.68
N ASP A 288 46.62 0.01 -20.42
CA ASP A 288 46.64 0.10 -21.89
C ASP A 288 46.19 -1.18 -22.61
N GLU A 289 45.04 -1.11 -23.28
CA GLU A 289 44.60 -2.07 -24.31
C GLU A 289 45.68 -2.29 -25.40
N GLY A 290 46.70 -1.42 -25.46
CA GLY A 290 47.83 -1.50 -26.38
C GLY A 290 48.99 -2.42 -25.97
N ALA A 291 49.06 -2.98 -24.75
CA ALA A 291 50.27 -3.69 -24.30
C ALA A 291 50.23 -5.23 -24.42
N ARG A 292 49.04 -5.84 -24.62
CA ARG A 292 48.90 -7.29 -24.84
C ARG A 292 48.00 -7.58 -26.04
N GLY A 293 48.60 -7.57 -27.22
CA GLY A 293 47.99 -8.24 -28.37
C GLY A 293 47.86 -9.74 -28.09
N GLY A 294 46.66 -10.22 -27.73
CA GLY A 294 46.36 -11.66 -27.67
C GLY A 294 45.37 -12.06 -26.57
N ARG A 295 44.18 -12.49 -26.99
CA ARG A 295 43.11 -13.24 -26.27
C ARG A 295 42.98 -13.00 -24.75
N LEU A 296 41.87 -12.39 -24.34
CA LEU A 296 41.44 -12.39 -22.94
C LEU A 296 41.23 -13.83 -22.44
N MET A 297 41.80 -14.14 -21.27
CA MET A 297 41.52 -15.41 -20.60
C MET A 297 40.16 -15.34 -19.89
N PRO A 298 39.51 -16.50 -19.64
CA PRO A 298 38.25 -16.55 -18.90
C PRO A 298 38.30 -15.85 -17.52
N GLY A 299 39.43 -15.91 -16.81
CA GLY A 299 39.65 -15.22 -15.53
C GLY A 299 39.67 -13.70 -15.65
N ASP A 300 40.29 -13.15 -16.72
CA ASP A 300 40.28 -11.71 -17.00
C ASP A 300 38.86 -11.20 -17.25
N LEU A 301 38.05 -11.97 -17.99
CA LEU A 301 36.63 -11.68 -18.25
C LEU A 301 35.79 -11.72 -16.96
N ALA A 302 36.09 -12.63 -16.02
CA ALA A 302 35.40 -12.70 -14.73
C ALA A 302 35.67 -11.44 -13.88
N VAL A 303 36.93 -10.98 -13.83
CA VAL A 303 37.31 -9.74 -13.13
C VAL A 303 36.69 -8.51 -13.79
N LEU A 304 36.62 -8.49 -15.13
CA LEU A 304 35.95 -7.43 -15.89
C LEU A 304 34.45 -7.35 -15.57
N ASN A 305 33.75 -8.48 -15.60
CA ASN A 305 32.33 -8.54 -15.23
C ASN A 305 32.10 -8.10 -13.78
N LEU A 306 32.94 -8.54 -12.84
CA LEU A 306 32.89 -8.10 -11.45
C LEU A 306 33.05 -6.57 -11.34
N SER A 307 34.02 -5.98 -12.06
CA SER A 307 34.25 -4.53 -12.06
C SER A 307 33.04 -3.76 -12.61
N SER A 308 32.40 -4.28 -13.67
CA SER A 308 31.19 -3.69 -14.24
C SER A 308 30.03 -3.72 -13.25
N ARG A 309 29.82 -4.84 -12.54
CA ARG A 309 28.76 -4.98 -11.54
C ARG A 309 28.98 -4.14 -10.29
N LEU A 310 30.22 -4.05 -9.80
CA LEU A 310 30.57 -3.15 -8.70
C LEU A 310 30.31 -1.68 -9.07
N ARG A 311 30.67 -1.29 -10.29
CA ARG A 311 30.38 0.05 -10.81
C ARG A 311 28.88 0.32 -10.91
N GLU A 312 28.12 -0.61 -11.48
CA GLU A 312 26.66 -0.53 -11.58
C GLU A 312 26.04 -0.33 -10.18
N PHE A 313 26.44 -1.15 -9.21
CA PHE A 313 25.96 -1.04 -7.83
C PHE A 313 26.23 0.34 -7.21
N CYS A 314 27.46 0.85 -7.34
CA CYS A 314 27.82 2.14 -6.76
C CYS A 314 27.14 3.32 -7.46
N LEU A 315 26.92 3.25 -8.78
CA LEU A 315 26.14 4.25 -9.51
C LEU A 315 24.69 4.29 -9.00
N ILE A 316 24.01 3.14 -8.94
CA ILE A 316 22.64 3.04 -8.44
C ILE A 316 22.54 3.57 -7.02
N LEU A 317 23.48 3.19 -6.14
CA LEU A 317 23.49 3.66 -4.76
C LEU A 317 23.70 5.17 -4.66
N SER A 318 24.61 5.73 -5.46
CA SER A 318 24.85 7.18 -5.50
C SER A 318 23.63 7.95 -6.00
N ASP A 319 22.90 7.42 -6.99
CA ASP A 319 21.67 8.00 -7.49
C ASP A 319 20.56 7.94 -6.45
N CYS A 320 20.44 6.83 -5.70
CA CYS A 320 19.50 6.72 -4.58
C CYS A 320 19.76 7.79 -3.51
N ILE A 321 21.04 8.02 -3.16
CA ILE A 321 21.43 9.04 -2.17
C ILE A 321 21.12 10.45 -2.69
N ARG A 322 21.39 10.73 -3.97
CA ARG A 322 21.04 12.01 -4.62
C ARG A 322 19.53 12.24 -4.64
N LEU A 323 18.76 11.26 -5.09
CA LEU A 323 17.28 11.31 -5.11
C LEU A 323 16.70 11.52 -3.71
N GLN A 324 17.30 10.94 -2.69
CA GLN A 324 16.91 11.14 -1.31
C GLN A 324 17.21 12.56 -0.79
N THR A 325 18.35 13.13 -1.20
CA THR A 325 18.80 14.45 -0.77
C THR A 325 18.02 15.56 -1.48
N ASP A 326 17.93 15.49 -2.82
CA ASP A 326 17.30 16.52 -3.65
C ASP A 326 15.78 16.38 -3.72
N GLN A 327 15.25 15.17 -3.45
CA GLN A 327 13.83 14.82 -3.53
C GLN A 327 13.19 15.20 -4.87
N ARG A 328 14.02 15.22 -5.92
CA ARG A 328 13.67 15.60 -7.30
C ARG A 328 14.39 14.66 -8.24
N ILE A 329 13.74 14.39 -9.38
CA ILE A 329 14.36 13.63 -10.45
C ILE A 329 15.50 14.47 -11.05
N PRO A 330 16.68 13.88 -11.36
CA PRO A 330 17.65 14.52 -12.24
C PRO A 330 17.01 14.80 -13.62
N GLU A 331 17.45 15.86 -14.31
CA GLU A 331 16.86 16.27 -15.61
C GLU A 331 16.97 15.20 -16.71
N THR A 332 17.87 14.24 -16.54
CA THR A 332 18.02 13.08 -17.42
C THR A 332 16.79 12.18 -17.31
N ARG A 333 15.98 12.12 -18.38
CA ARG A 333 14.82 11.23 -18.53
C ARG A 333 15.25 9.76 -18.45
N GLU A 334 15.29 9.17 -17.27
CA GLU A 334 15.17 7.72 -17.12
C GLU A 334 13.69 7.37 -17.14
N GLU A 335 13.25 6.68 -18.19
CA GLU A 335 11.90 6.13 -18.27
C GLU A 335 11.80 4.94 -17.30
N ILE A 336 10.93 5.07 -16.30
CA ILE A 336 10.60 3.96 -15.40
C ILE A 336 9.79 2.96 -16.25
N PRO A 337 10.20 1.68 -16.34
CA PRO A 337 9.38 0.66 -16.99
C PRO A 337 8.03 0.57 -16.26
N GLU A 338 6.94 0.96 -16.93
CA GLU A 338 5.58 0.74 -16.42
C GLU A 338 5.26 -0.74 -16.54
N GLU A 339 5.51 -1.52 -15.49
CA GLU A 339 4.91 -2.85 -15.39
C GLU A 339 3.44 -2.68 -14.98
N PRO A 340 2.47 -3.05 -15.85
CA PRO A 340 1.07 -2.97 -15.48
C PRO A 340 0.82 -3.92 -14.29
N PRO A 341 0.14 -3.46 -13.22
CA PRO A 341 -0.16 -4.32 -12.09
C PRO A 341 -1.00 -5.53 -12.57
N HIS A 342 -0.63 -6.72 -12.11
CA HIS A 342 -1.39 -7.93 -12.38
C HIS A 342 -2.82 -7.79 -11.82
N ARG A 343 -3.83 -8.14 -12.62
CA ARG A 343 -5.24 -8.04 -12.25
C ARG A 343 -5.90 -9.40 -12.38
N ASP A 344 -6.23 -9.99 -11.23
CA ASP A 344 -6.86 -11.31 -11.15
C ASP A 344 -8.37 -11.23 -11.38
N HIS A 345 -8.77 -11.08 -12.66
CA HIS A 345 -10.18 -10.98 -13.04
C HIS A 345 -11.01 -12.21 -12.65
N LEU A 346 -10.39 -13.40 -12.63
CA LEU A 346 -11.06 -14.65 -12.24
C LEU A 346 -11.44 -14.61 -10.75
N LEU A 347 -10.48 -14.27 -9.88
CA LEU A 347 -10.71 -14.17 -8.44
C LEU A 347 -11.77 -13.10 -8.14
N ALA A 348 -11.66 -11.94 -8.79
CA ALA A 348 -12.65 -10.86 -8.64
C ALA A 348 -14.06 -11.31 -9.05
N ALA A 349 -14.20 -12.04 -10.17
CA ALA A 349 -15.49 -12.55 -10.63
C ALA A 349 -16.06 -13.62 -9.70
N LEU A 350 -15.22 -14.53 -9.18
CA LEU A 350 -15.64 -15.55 -8.23
C LEU A 350 -16.11 -14.93 -6.91
N SER A 351 -15.38 -13.95 -6.37
CA SER A 351 -15.77 -13.23 -5.15
C SER A 351 -17.09 -12.44 -5.35
N ALA A 352 -17.26 -11.80 -6.51
CA ALA A 352 -18.50 -11.10 -6.87
C ALA A 352 -19.70 -12.07 -7.02
N PHE A 353 -19.47 -13.25 -7.60
CA PHE A 353 -20.50 -14.28 -7.68
C PHE A 353 -20.85 -14.85 -6.30
N ALA A 354 -19.85 -15.07 -5.45
CA ALA A 354 -20.04 -15.57 -4.08
C ALA A 354 -20.90 -14.62 -3.25
N ILE A 355 -20.62 -13.31 -3.26
CA ILE A 355 -21.43 -12.34 -2.51
C ILE A 355 -22.87 -12.26 -3.03
N LEU A 356 -23.07 -12.33 -4.35
CA LEU A 356 -24.41 -12.37 -4.95
C LEU A 356 -25.18 -13.61 -4.45
N LEU A 357 -24.54 -14.78 -4.51
CA LEU A 357 -25.13 -16.03 -4.04
C LEU A 357 -25.46 -15.96 -2.55
N THR A 358 -24.57 -15.43 -1.72
CA THR A 358 -24.82 -15.25 -0.27
C THR A 358 -26.04 -14.36 -0.03
N ILE A 359 -26.12 -13.20 -0.70
CA ILE A 359 -27.26 -12.27 -0.56
C ILE A 359 -28.57 -12.97 -0.97
N VAL A 360 -28.57 -13.66 -2.11
CA VAL A 360 -29.75 -14.36 -2.62
C VAL A 360 -30.16 -15.49 -1.68
N SER A 361 -29.23 -16.31 -1.19
CA SER A 361 -29.52 -17.41 -0.28
C SER A 361 -30.07 -16.93 1.06
N VAL A 362 -29.43 -15.94 1.69
CA VAL A 362 -29.88 -15.38 2.99
C VAL A 362 -31.23 -14.68 2.83
N SER A 363 -31.43 -13.92 1.75
CA SER A 363 -32.71 -13.26 1.47
C SER A 363 -33.82 -14.27 1.14
N SER A 364 -33.51 -15.35 0.42
CA SER A 364 -34.49 -16.40 0.12
C SER A 364 -34.92 -17.11 1.41
N PHE A 365 -33.97 -17.41 2.30
CA PHE A 365 -34.28 -17.94 3.61
C PHE A 365 -35.15 -16.98 4.41
N TRP A 366 -34.82 -15.68 4.43
CA TRP A 366 -35.63 -14.65 5.10
C TRP A 366 -37.07 -14.60 4.57
N ILE A 367 -37.24 -14.57 3.24
CA ILE A 367 -38.57 -14.52 2.61
C ILE A 367 -39.39 -15.78 2.92
N LEU A 368 -38.77 -16.96 2.96
CA LEU A 368 -39.46 -18.23 3.22
C LEU A 368 -39.79 -18.45 4.70
N SER A 369 -38.92 -18.01 5.59
CA SER A 369 -39.05 -18.23 7.05
C SER A 369 -39.79 -17.10 7.77
N GLU A 370 -40.03 -15.97 7.08
CA GLU A 370 -40.53 -14.72 7.66
C GLU A 370 -39.72 -14.28 8.89
N TRP A 371 -38.42 -14.60 8.91
CA TRP A 371 -37.58 -14.35 10.07
C TRP A 371 -37.50 -12.84 10.39
N PRO A 372 -37.87 -12.39 11.62
CA PRO A 372 -37.95 -10.96 11.94
C PRO A 372 -36.66 -10.19 11.72
N ASP A 373 -35.52 -10.84 11.96
CA ASP A 373 -34.19 -10.23 11.83
C ASP A 373 -33.52 -10.45 10.47
N GLY A 374 -34.25 -10.98 9.48
CA GLY A 374 -33.66 -11.35 8.19
C GLY A 374 -33.12 -10.16 7.38
N ALA A 375 -33.67 -8.96 7.56
CA ALA A 375 -33.10 -7.72 6.99
C ALA A 375 -31.69 -7.46 7.53
N THR A 376 -31.54 -7.53 8.85
CA THR A 376 -30.26 -7.33 9.56
C THR A 376 -29.27 -8.43 9.19
N ALA A 377 -29.72 -9.69 9.09
CA ALA A 377 -28.88 -10.81 8.70
C ALA A 377 -28.34 -10.66 7.26
N THR A 378 -29.19 -10.27 6.32
CA THR A 378 -28.78 -10.05 4.92
C THR A 378 -27.80 -8.88 4.80
N MET A 379 -28.07 -7.79 5.52
CA MET A 379 -27.19 -6.63 5.62
C MET A 379 -25.81 -7.02 6.18
N MET A 380 -25.76 -7.74 7.30
CA MET A 380 -24.51 -8.18 7.91
C MET A 380 -23.75 -9.16 7.02
N ALA A 381 -24.44 -10.09 6.35
CA ALA A 381 -23.82 -11.00 5.39
C ALA A 381 -23.17 -10.23 4.23
N ALA A 382 -23.88 -9.27 3.63
CA ALA A 382 -23.34 -8.45 2.55
C ALA A 382 -22.10 -7.65 3.00
N VAL A 383 -22.16 -7.05 4.19
CA VAL A 383 -21.04 -6.29 4.77
C VAL A 383 -19.84 -7.21 5.04
N ALA A 384 -20.05 -8.32 5.74
CA ALA A 384 -18.99 -9.26 6.10
C ALA A 384 -18.30 -9.82 4.86
N THR A 385 -19.06 -10.34 3.88
CA THR A 385 -18.49 -10.88 2.65
C THR A 385 -17.71 -9.83 1.87
N SER A 386 -18.17 -8.56 1.86
CA SER A 386 -17.44 -7.47 1.19
C SER A 386 -16.09 -7.16 1.85
N PHE A 387 -15.99 -7.22 3.18
CA PHE A 387 -14.75 -6.95 3.91
C PHE A 387 -13.74 -8.11 3.84
N PHE A 388 -14.23 -9.35 3.81
CA PHE A 388 -13.39 -10.54 3.80
C PHE A 388 -13.03 -11.03 2.40
N ALA A 389 -13.72 -10.58 1.35
CA ALA A 389 -13.47 -11.00 -0.03
C ALA A 389 -12.06 -10.66 -0.57
N SER A 390 -11.33 -9.76 0.07
CA SER A 390 -9.94 -9.42 -0.28
C SER A 390 -8.89 -10.19 0.53
N GLN A 391 -9.30 -11.10 1.40
CA GLN A 391 -8.39 -11.93 2.21
C GLN A 391 -8.30 -13.32 1.62
N ASP A 392 -7.07 -13.79 1.34
CA ASP A 392 -6.83 -15.14 0.81
C ASP A 392 -7.22 -16.25 1.81
N ASP A 393 -7.12 -15.96 3.12
CA ASP A 393 -7.63 -16.80 4.21
C ASP A 393 -8.36 -15.93 5.25
N PRO A 394 -9.70 -15.81 5.16
CA PRO A 394 -10.46 -14.99 6.08
C PRO A 394 -10.73 -15.67 7.44
N ALA A 395 -10.51 -16.97 7.57
CA ALA A 395 -10.84 -17.72 8.78
C ALA A 395 -10.11 -17.21 10.04
N PRO A 396 -8.80 -16.89 10.01
CA PRO A 396 -8.09 -16.38 11.18
C PRO A 396 -8.55 -14.98 11.64
N ALA A 397 -9.22 -14.21 10.78
CA ALA A 397 -9.68 -12.85 11.09
C ALA A 397 -11.10 -12.81 11.67
N ILE A 398 -11.82 -13.94 11.64
CA ILE A 398 -13.20 -14.07 12.10
C ILE A 398 -13.27 -14.60 13.56
N PHE A 399 -12.16 -15.11 14.11
CA PHE A 399 -12.09 -15.73 15.45
C PHE A 399 -11.27 -14.94 16.48
#